data_AF-A0A5N7C9J0-F1
#
_entry.id   AF-A0A5N7C9J0-F1
#
_cell.length_a   1.000
_cell.length_b   1.000
_cell.length_c   1.000
_cell.angle_alpha   90.00
_cell.angle_beta   90.00
_cell.angle_gamma   90.00
#
_symmetry.space_group_name_H-M   'P 1'
#
loop_
_entity.id
_entity.type
_entity.pdbx_description
1 polymer ?
#
loop_
_entity_poly.entity_id
_entity_poly.type
_entity_poly.pdbx_seq_one_letter_code
_entity_poly.pdbx_strand_id
1 'polypeptide(L)'
;MSLEAASKIDAEEDTIFEAEYTPEEGSPESAGQAKVVMDEPSLELLYGSTVDYTMELIGSQFKIVDNPRATSNCGCGTSFDVTD
;
A
#
# COMPACT_ATOMS: atom_id res chain seq x y z
N MET A 1 4.39 -1.98 -9.15
CA MET A 1 4.41 -2.94 -8.03
C MET A 1 3.97 -4.28 -8.58
N SER A 2 4.74 -5.35 -8.34
CA SER A 2 4.34 -6.72 -8.71
C SER A 2 3.89 -7.44 -7.45
N LEU A 3 2.97 -8.40 -7.58
CA LEU A 3 2.58 -9.24 -6.45
C LEU A 3 3.65 -10.30 -6.23
N GLU A 4 4.18 -10.36 -5.01
CA GLU A 4 5.12 -11.38 -4.56
C GLU A 4 4.40 -12.47 -3.77
N ALA A 5 4.99 -13.66 -3.74
CA ALA A 5 4.43 -14.78 -2.98
C ALA A 5 4.62 -14.56 -1.47
N ALA A 6 3.64 -14.96 -0.66
CA ALA A 6 3.71 -14.84 0.80
C ALA A 6 4.90 -15.57 1.44
N SER A 7 5.50 -16.56 0.76
CA SER A 7 6.71 -17.24 1.21
C SER A 7 7.97 -16.36 1.18
N LYS A 8 7.87 -15.13 0.66
CA LYS A 8 8.94 -14.13 0.65
C LYS A 8 8.90 -13.19 1.86
N ILE A 9 7.84 -13.25 2.67
CA ILE A 9 7.67 -12.38 3.83
C ILE A 9 8.57 -12.89 4.96
N ASP A 10 9.41 -12.01 5.50
CA ASP A 10 10.23 -12.27 6.68
C ASP A 10 9.57 -11.67 7.91
N ALA A 11 9.20 -12.51 8.89
CA ALA A 11 8.51 -12.04 10.09
C ALA A 11 9.41 -11.22 11.05
N GLU A 12 10.73 -11.24 10.87
CA GLU A 12 11.66 -10.45 11.68
C GLU A 12 11.90 -9.05 11.10
N GLU A 13 11.76 -8.88 9.78
CA GLU A 13 12.07 -7.62 9.08
C GLU A 13 10.83 -6.93 8.46
N ASP A 14 9.74 -7.68 8.23
CA ASP A 14 8.53 -7.18 7.58
C ASP A 14 7.38 -6.94 8.57
N THR A 15 6.66 -5.84 8.35
CA THR A 15 5.37 -5.56 8.99
C THR A 15 4.22 -5.85 8.04
N ILE A 16 3.23 -6.60 8.53
CA ILE A 16 2.02 -6.96 7.77
C ILE A 16 0.83 -6.15 8.27
N PHE A 17 0.19 -5.42 7.35
CA PHE A 17 -1.09 -4.74 7.56
C PHE A 17 -2.21 -5.55 6.90
N GLU A 18 -3.18 -5.98 7.70
CA GLU A 18 -4.35 -6.70 7.22
C GLU A 18 -5.61 -5.90 7.54
N ALA A 19 -6.49 -5.73 6.55
CA ALA A 19 -7.78 -5.12 6.78
C ALA A 19 -8.69 -6.09 7.54
N GLU A 20 -9.25 -5.65 8.66
CA GLU A 20 -10.32 -6.39 9.33
C GLU A 20 -11.54 -6.44 8.42
N TYR A 21 -11.77 -7.60 7.82
CA TYR A 21 -12.95 -7.85 7.02
C TYR A 21 -14.07 -8.30 7.95
N THR A 22 -15.07 -7.44 8.14
CA THR A 22 -16.33 -7.85 8.79
C THR A 22 -17.30 -8.21 7.66
N PRO A 23 -17.64 -9.50 7.48
CA PRO A 23 -18.58 -9.89 6.43
C PRO A 23 -19.94 -9.27 6.74
N GLU A 24 -20.35 -8.31 5.93
CA GLU A 24 -21.70 -7.78 5.96
C GLU A 24 -22.66 -8.77 5.26
N GLU A 25 -23.87 -8.96 5.80
CA GLU A 25 -24.84 -9.92 5.27
C GLU A 25 -25.11 -9.64 3.78
N GLY A 26 -24.73 -10.59 2.91
CA GLY A 26 -24.84 -10.46 1.45
C GLY A 26 -23.52 -10.16 0.73
N SER A 27 -22.42 -9.98 1.45
CA SER A 27 -21.10 -9.82 0.85
C SER A 27 -20.58 -11.16 0.29
N PRO A 28 -19.98 -11.19 -0.90
CA PRO A 28 -19.51 -12.43 -1.51
C PRO A 28 -18.42 -13.07 -0.64
N GLU A 29 -18.60 -14.36 -0.33
CA GLU A 29 -17.64 -15.22 0.37
C GLU A 29 -16.28 -15.34 -0.34
N SER A 30 -16.16 -14.82 -1.57
CA SER A 30 -14.93 -14.74 -2.36
C SER A 30 -14.21 -13.39 -2.30
N ALA A 31 -14.65 -12.43 -1.48
CA ALA A 31 -13.93 -11.17 -1.31
C ALA A 31 -12.55 -11.47 -0.70
N GLY A 32 -11.49 -11.28 -1.50
CA GLY A 32 -10.12 -11.53 -1.05
C GLY A 32 -9.73 -10.60 0.09
N GLN A 33 -8.96 -11.11 1.05
CA GLN A 33 -8.43 -10.31 2.14
C GLN A 33 -7.20 -9.54 1.65
N ALA A 34 -7.28 -8.21 1.67
CA ALA A 34 -6.16 -7.36 1.28
C ALA A 34 -5.07 -7.38 2.36
N LYS A 35 -3.84 -7.64 1.95
CA LYS A 35 -2.65 -7.59 2.81
C LYS A 35 -1.61 -6.66 2.20
N VAL A 36 -1.04 -5.80 3.01
CA VAL A 36 0.08 -4.93 2.64
C VAL A 36 1.26 -5.33 3.52
N VAL A 37 2.41 -5.56 2.90
CA VAL A 37 3.65 -5.93 3.58
C VAL A 37 4.67 -4.85 3.33
N MET A 38 5.38 -4.41 4.37
CA MET A 38 6.34 -3.33 4.30
C MET A 38 7.55 -3.64 5.18
N ASP A 39 8.74 -3.44 4.63
CA ASP A 39 10.01 -3.52 5.36
C ASP A 39 10.21 -2.28 6.24
N GLU A 40 11.02 -2.43 7.29
CA GLU A 40 11.27 -1.38 8.28
C GLU A 40 11.71 -0.02 7.69
N PRO A 41 12.67 0.04 6.74
CA PRO A 41 13.06 1.33 6.15
C PRO A 41 11.93 2.02 5.39
N SER A 42 11.08 1.25 4.69
CA SER A 42 9.94 1.81 3.98
C SER A 42 8.87 2.33 4.94
N LEU A 43 8.67 1.69 6.09
CA LEU A 43 7.75 2.17 7.13
C LEU A 43 8.12 3.56 7.62
N GLU A 44 9.40 3.83 7.84
CA GLU A 44 9.87 5.15 8.27
C GLU A 44 9.56 6.24 7.23
N LEU A 45 9.70 5.92 5.95
CA LEU A 45 9.45 6.84 4.83
C LEU A 45 7.96 7.06 4.54
N LEU A 46 7.14 6.06 4.85
CA LEU A 46 5.71 6.02 4.51
C LEU A 46 4.80 6.19 5.72
N TYR A 47 5.35 6.36 6.93
CA TYR A 47 4.56 6.50 8.15
C TYR A 47 3.53 7.64 8.05
N GLY A 48 2.26 7.30 8.27
CA GLY A 48 1.14 8.23 8.16
C GLY A 48 0.63 8.48 6.74
N SER A 49 1.22 7.84 5.72
CA SER A 49 0.73 7.89 4.34
C SER A 49 -0.46 6.96 4.13
N THR A 50 -1.22 7.20 3.06
CA THR A 50 -2.32 6.33 2.62
C THR A 50 -1.96 5.61 1.32
N VAL A 51 -2.28 4.31 1.24
CA VAL A 51 -2.23 3.56 -0.02
C VAL A 51 -3.60 3.62 -0.67
N ASP A 52 -3.67 4.20 -1.87
CA ASP A 52 -4.91 4.33 -2.64
C ASP A 52 -4.83 3.50 -3.94
N TYR A 53 -5.95 2.91 -4.35
CA TYR A 53 -6.05 2.20 -5.63
C TYR A 53 -6.92 2.99 -6.61
N THR A 54 -6.28 3.49 -7.66
CA THR A 54 -6.93 4.33 -8.67
C THR A 54 -7.09 3.58 -9.99
N MET A 55 -8.23 3.77 -10.64
CA MET A 55 -8.50 3.27 -11.99
C MET A 55 -8.80 4.44 -12.91
N GLU A 56 -7.90 4.67 -13.85
CA GLU A 56 -7.99 5.72 -14.87
C GLU A 56 -8.10 5.11 -16.27
N LEU A 57 -8.39 5.93 -17.28
CA LEU A 57 -8.48 5.46 -18.68
C LEU A 57 -7.20 4.79 -19.17
N ILE A 58 -6.05 5.24 -18.67
CA ILE A 58 -4.73 4.74 -19.07
C ILE A 58 -4.30 3.46 -18.33
N GLY A 59 -5.06 3.04 -17.32
CA GLY A 59 -4.74 1.87 -16.51
C GLY A 59 -5.12 2.04 -15.04
N SER A 60 -4.79 1.02 -14.26
CA SER A 60 -4.98 1.03 -12.82
C SER A 60 -3.66 0.90 -12.08
N GLN A 61 -3.55 1.55 -10.93
CA GLN A 61 -2.35 1.51 -10.11
C GLN A 61 -2.64 1.79 -8.64
N PHE A 62 -1.79 1.25 -7.77
CA PHE A 62 -1.65 1.71 -6.40
C PHE A 62 -0.80 2.99 -6.36
N LYS A 63 -1.25 3.96 -5.57
CA LYS A 63 -0.57 5.24 -5.32
C LYS A 63 -0.35 5.42 -3.83
N ILE A 64 0.74 6.06 -3.46
CA ILE A 64 0.94 6.60 -2.11
C ILE A 64 0.44 8.04 -2.14
N VAL A 65 -0.52 8.35 -1.27
CA VAL A 65 -1.11 9.69 -1.12
C VAL A 65 -0.98 10.16 0.32
N ASP A 66 -1.07 11.48 0.51
CA ASP A 66 -1.01 12.13 1.83
C ASP A 66 0.24 11.77 2.67
N ASN A 67 1.39 11.51 2.03
CA ASN A 67 2.63 11.23 2.74
C ASN A 67 3.12 12.50 3.48
N PRO A 68 3.14 12.52 4.83
CA PRO A 68 3.55 13.69 5.60
C PRO A 68 5.01 14.09 5.41
N ARG A 69 5.85 13.16 4.94
CA ARG A 69 7.28 13.36 4.70
C ARG A 69 7.59 13.82 3.28
N ALA A 70 6.62 13.76 2.35
CA ALA A 70 6.84 14.14 0.97
C ALA A 70 6.94 15.67 0.81
N THR A 71 7.99 16.12 0.12
CA THR A 71 8.22 17.53 -0.23
C THR A 71 7.71 17.88 -1.60
N SER A 72 7.76 16.91 -2.50
CA SER A 72 7.41 17.05 -3.90
C SER A 72 6.82 15.73 -4.39
N ASN A 73 5.93 15.80 -5.38
CA ASN A 73 5.39 14.63 -6.07
C ASN A 73 5.66 14.77 -7.57
N CYS A 74 5.98 13.66 -8.23
CA CYS A 74 6.01 13.61 -9.68
C CYS A 74 4.60 13.78 -10.25
N GLY A 75 4.45 14.48 -11.37
CA GLY A 75 3.14 14.79 -11.95
C GLY A 75 2.29 13.58 -12.34
N CYS A 76 2.88 12.39 -12.49
CA CYS A 76 2.15 11.14 -12.72
C CYS A 76 1.75 10.40 -11.42
N GLY A 77 2.16 10.90 -10.24
CA GLY A 77 1.81 10.34 -8.94
C GLY A 77 2.52 9.03 -8.57
N THR A 78 3.59 8.65 -9.29
CA THR A 78 4.31 7.38 -9.08
C THR A 78 5.58 7.53 -8.24
N SER A 79 6.04 8.76 -7.97
CA SER A 79 7.23 9.02 -7.15
C SER A 79 7.12 10.35 -6.39
N PHE A 80 7.91 10.49 -5.32
CA PHE A 80 7.97 11.66 -4.46
C PHE A 80 9.39 11.83 -3.89
N ASP A 81 9.75 13.06 -3.52
CA ASP A 81 10.96 13.36 -2.76
C ASP A 81 10.62 13.51 -1.28
N VAL A 82 11.52 13.10 -0.38
CA VAL A 82 11.37 13.25 1.07
C VAL A 82 12.36 14.28 1.61
N THR A 83 11.99 15.00 2.68
CA THR A 83 12.98 15.74 3.46
C THR A 83 13.64 14.75 4.42
N ASP A 84 14.97 14.77 4.48
CA ASP A 84 15.76 14.12 5.54
C ASP A 84 15.44 14.78 6.89
#